data_AF-A0AAI8L4B1-F1
#
_entry.id   AF-A0AAI8L4B1-F1
#
_cell.length_a   1.000
_cell.length_b   1.000
_cell.length_c   1.000
_cell.angle_alpha   90.00
_cell.angle_beta   90.00
_cell.angle_gamma   90.00
#
_symmetry.space_group_name_H-M   'P 1'
#
loop_
_entity.id
_entity.type
_entity.pdbx_description
1 polymer ?
#
loop_
_entity_poly.entity_id
_entity_poly.type
_entity_poly.pdbx_seq_one_letter_code
_entity_poly.pdbx_strand_id
1 'polypeptide(L)'
;MAAAQDGILEELRRLRARVPQLTGALAADSDGLVLAQDTPGVDPETVAALAGATRVLAAQLTDETGQGDLRELLVRGLYGYVATYAAGPGAVVTLLAQDRVNVGRLHLEGRRAGARIGELVDAVAAAEPTETPVKAPAKPAPARARAARPSRAKPADTRATAVAPTAARTTTES
;
A
#
# COMPACT_ATOMS: atom_id res chain seq x y z
N MET A 1 22.74 -6.14 0.62
CA MET A 1 22.46 -4.93 -0.20
C MET A 1 23.09 -4.94 -1.60
N ALA A 2 24.39 -4.69 -1.80
CA ALA A 2 24.97 -4.40 -3.13
C ALA A 2 24.53 -5.32 -4.30
N ALA A 3 24.63 -6.65 -4.15
CA ALA A 3 24.24 -7.60 -5.22
C ALA A 3 22.75 -7.52 -5.62
N ALA A 4 21.87 -7.06 -4.72
CA ALA A 4 20.46 -6.85 -5.03
C ALA A 4 20.22 -5.50 -5.71
N GLN A 5 20.94 -4.45 -5.30
CA GLN A 5 20.96 -3.16 -6.02
C GLN A 5 21.40 -3.36 -7.48
N ASP A 6 22.43 -4.17 -7.72
CA ASP A 6 22.87 -4.54 -9.08
C ASP A 6 21.78 -5.26 -9.87
N GLY A 7 21.10 -6.25 -9.25
CA GLY A 7 20.00 -6.99 -9.87
C GLY A 7 18.77 -6.13 -10.19
N ILE A 8 18.41 -5.19 -9.30
CA ILE A 8 17.32 -4.24 -9.52
C ILE A 8 17.70 -3.29 -10.66
N LEU A 9 18.92 -2.76 -10.66
CA LEU A 9 19.43 -1.88 -11.72
C LEU A 9 19.47 -2.58 -13.08
N GLU A 10 19.81 -3.88 -13.13
CA GLU A 10 19.73 -4.67 -14.35
C GLU A 10 18.28 -4.80 -14.85
N GLU A 11 17.32 -5.08 -13.96
CA GLU A 11 15.90 -5.19 -14.34
C GLU A 11 15.32 -3.85 -14.82
N LEU A 12 15.70 -2.71 -14.21
CA LEU A 12 15.34 -1.36 -14.68
C LEU A 12 15.89 -1.10 -16.10
N ARG A 13 17.14 -1.46 -16.39
CA ARG A 13 17.74 -1.35 -17.73
C ARG A 13 17.03 -2.27 -18.75
N ARG A 14 16.73 -3.51 -18.36
CA ARG A 14 15.94 -4.47 -19.18
C ARG A 14 14.52 -3.94 -19.43
N LEU A 15 13.91 -3.23 -18.48
CA LEU A 15 12.61 -2.59 -18.65
C LEU A 15 12.66 -1.46 -19.69
N ARG A 16 13.68 -0.59 -19.64
CA ARG A 16 13.87 0.46 -20.66
C ARG A 16 14.12 -0.12 -22.06
N ALA A 17 14.89 -1.21 -22.18
CA ALA A 17 15.02 -1.92 -23.45
C ALA A 17 13.68 -2.48 -23.96
N ARG A 18 12.80 -2.94 -23.05
CA ARG A 18 11.45 -3.42 -23.37
C ARG A 18 10.42 -2.30 -23.60
N VAL A 19 10.68 -1.05 -23.26
CA VAL A 19 9.79 0.10 -23.50
C VAL A 19 10.60 1.31 -23.97
N PRO A 20 10.86 1.45 -25.29
CA PRO A 20 11.78 2.47 -25.84
C PRO A 20 11.42 3.93 -25.51
N GLN A 21 10.17 4.23 -25.17
CA GLN A 21 9.71 5.55 -24.76
C GLN A 21 9.96 5.87 -23.27
N LEU A 22 10.58 4.98 -22.49
CA LEU A 22 10.99 5.25 -21.11
C LEU A 22 12.22 6.18 -21.05
N THR A 23 11.99 7.39 -20.56
CA THR A 23 13.05 8.36 -20.27
C THR A 23 13.79 8.02 -18.99
N GLY A 24 13.13 7.39 -18.02
CA GLY A 24 13.79 6.90 -16.80
C GLY A 24 12.96 5.87 -16.04
N ALA A 25 13.61 5.14 -15.13
CA ALA A 25 12.99 4.20 -14.21
C ALA A 25 13.77 4.13 -12.90
N LEU A 26 13.09 4.12 -11.75
CA LEU A 26 13.70 3.92 -10.43
C LEU A 26 12.90 2.93 -9.59
N ALA A 27 13.60 2.30 -8.65
CA ALA A 27 13.01 1.55 -7.55
C ALA A 27 13.32 2.27 -6.23
N ALA A 28 12.32 2.37 -5.36
CA ALA A 28 12.45 2.94 -4.02
C ALA A 28 11.79 2.02 -2.99
N ASP A 29 12.15 2.16 -1.72
CA ASP A 29 11.50 1.44 -0.62
C ASP A 29 10.15 2.07 -0.23
N SER A 30 9.56 1.60 0.88
CA SER A 30 8.32 2.12 1.44
C SER A 30 8.40 3.57 1.91
N ASP A 31 9.61 4.01 2.29
CA ASP A 31 9.89 5.30 2.93
C ASP A 31 10.32 6.36 1.90
N GLY A 32 10.55 5.95 0.65
CA GLY A 32 10.92 6.81 -0.47
C GLY A 32 12.43 6.93 -0.70
N LEU A 33 13.24 6.05 -0.11
CA LEU A 33 14.68 6.00 -0.36
C LEU A 33 14.97 5.21 -1.64
N VAL A 34 15.92 5.70 -2.45
CA VAL A 34 16.28 5.08 -3.73
C VAL A 34 17.03 3.76 -3.51
N LEU A 35 16.46 2.66 -4.00
CA LEU A 35 17.11 1.34 -4.01
C LEU A 35 18.01 1.18 -5.25
N ALA A 36 17.54 1.63 -6.41
CA ALA A 36 18.31 1.73 -7.65
C ALA A 36 17.62 2.67 -8.64
N GLN A 37 18.38 3.27 -9.56
CA GLN A 37 17.83 4.19 -10.58
C GLN A 37 18.56 4.11 -11.92
N ASP A 38 17.81 4.33 -12.98
CA ASP A 38 18.27 4.73 -14.30
C ASP A 38 17.36 5.88 -14.79
N THR A 39 17.56 7.07 -14.21
CA THR A 39 16.74 8.27 -14.43
C THR A 39 17.55 9.47 -14.94
N PRO A 40 18.04 9.43 -16.19
CA PRO A 40 18.82 10.52 -16.76
C PRO A 40 18.01 11.83 -16.84
N GLY A 41 18.59 12.91 -16.33
CA GLY A 41 18.02 14.26 -16.43
C GLY A 41 17.01 14.65 -15.34
N VAL A 42 16.83 13.81 -14.31
CA VAL A 42 16.06 14.15 -13.11
C VAL A 42 16.80 13.71 -11.84
N ASP A 43 16.46 14.33 -10.71
CA ASP A 43 16.91 13.97 -9.38
C ASP A 43 16.13 12.72 -8.89
N PRO A 44 16.79 11.54 -8.72
CA PRO A 44 16.10 10.32 -8.33
C PRO A 44 15.60 10.36 -6.88
N GLU A 45 16.30 11.02 -5.96
CA GLU A 45 15.87 11.18 -4.57
C GLU A 45 14.58 12.00 -4.48
N THR A 46 14.50 13.13 -5.21
CA THR A 46 13.28 13.94 -5.29
C THR A 46 12.12 13.16 -5.93
N VAL A 47 12.36 12.41 -7.02
CA VAL A 47 11.30 11.62 -7.67
C VAL A 47 10.82 10.47 -6.76
N ALA A 48 11.72 9.80 -6.04
CA ALA A 48 11.37 8.73 -5.12
C ALA A 48 10.51 9.23 -3.94
N ALA A 49 10.90 10.35 -3.31
CA ALA A 49 10.13 10.99 -2.24
C ALA A 49 8.73 11.41 -2.70
N LEU A 50 8.63 12.06 -3.87
CA LEU A 50 7.33 12.46 -4.45
C LEU A 50 6.48 11.25 -4.84
N ALA A 51 7.06 10.20 -5.41
CA ALA A 51 6.33 8.97 -5.75
C ALA A 51 5.82 8.24 -4.50
N GLY A 52 6.62 8.16 -3.43
CA GLY A 52 6.23 7.61 -2.13
C GLY A 52 5.05 8.36 -1.53
N ALA A 53 5.17 9.69 -1.39
CA ALA A 53 4.09 10.55 -0.89
C ALA A 53 2.82 10.44 -1.74
N THR A 54 2.94 10.48 -3.08
CA THR A 54 1.78 10.37 -3.98
C THR A 54 1.11 9.00 -3.89
N ARG A 55 1.88 7.91 -3.69
CA ARG A 55 1.34 6.56 -3.47
C ARG A 55 0.52 6.48 -2.17
N VAL A 56 0.98 7.11 -1.09
CA VAL A 56 0.25 7.14 0.18
C VAL A 56 -1.09 7.86 0.01
N LEU A 57 -1.09 9.03 -0.64
CA LEU A 57 -2.33 9.78 -0.94
C LEU A 57 -3.27 9.00 -1.87
N ALA A 58 -2.73 8.32 -2.88
CA ALA A 58 -3.52 7.51 -3.79
C ALA A 58 -4.12 6.27 -3.09
N ALA A 59 -3.42 5.66 -2.13
CA ALA A 59 -3.94 4.54 -1.34
C ALA A 59 -5.05 4.97 -0.36
N GLN A 60 -4.91 6.14 0.26
CA GLN A 60 -5.99 6.75 1.05
C GLN A 60 -7.20 7.05 0.15
N LEU A 61 -6.98 7.61 -1.05
CA LEU A 61 -8.06 7.89 -1.99
C LEU A 61 -8.79 6.62 -2.45
N THR A 62 -8.10 5.51 -2.72
CA THR A 62 -8.76 4.26 -3.14
C THR A 62 -9.53 3.59 -1.99
N ASP A 63 -9.09 3.75 -0.74
CA ASP A 63 -9.82 3.27 0.44
C ASP A 63 -11.10 4.10 0.68
N GLU A 64 -10.97 5.43 0.78
CA GLU A 64 -12.09 6.38 1.00
C GLU A 64 -13.15 6.33 -0.12
N THR A 65 -12.75 5.96 -1.35
CA THR A 65 -13.67 5.79 -2.50
C THR A 65 -14.15 4.35 -2.70
N GLY A 66 -13.84 3.43 -1.78
CA GLY A 66 -14.30 2.04 -1.80
C GLY A 66 -13.74 1.20 -2.96
N GLN A 67 -12.61 1.62 -3.56
CA GLN A 67 -11.91 0.88 -4.61
C GLN A 67 -10.90 -0.14 -4.05
N GLY A 68 -10.59 -0.06 -2.75
CA GLY A 68 -9.70 -1.00 -2.04
C GLY A 68 -8.22 -0.68 -2.22
N ASP A 69 -7.37 -1.71 -2.22
CA ASP A 69 -5.92 -1.54 -2.32
C ASP A 69 -5.48 -0.84 -3.63
N LEU A 70 -4.66 0.20 -3.50
CA LEU A 70 -3.96 0.79 -4.63
C LEU A 70 -3.06 -0.24 -5.32
N ARG A 71 -3.36 -0.53 -6.60
CA ARG A 71 -2.56 -1.46 -7.42
C ARG A 71 -1.44 -0.76 -8.18
N GLU A 72 -1.74 0.41 -8.74
CA GLU A 72 -0.84 1.22 -9.55
C GLU A 72 -1.39 2.65 -9.68
N LEU A 73 -0.52 3.60 -9.99
CA LEU A 73 -0.85 4.99 -10.26
C LEU A 73 -0.31 5.38 -11.64
N LEU A 74 -1.07 6.15 -12.41
CA LEU A 74 -0.63 6.77 -13.66
C LEU A 74 -1.00 8.26 -13.67
N VAL A 75 0.02 9.12 -13.74
CA VAL A 75 -0.12 10.56 -13.89
C VAL A 75 0.27 10.95 -15.33
N ARG A 76 -0.61 11.65 -16.04
CA ARG A 76 -0.33 12.19 -17.38
C ARG A 76 -0.06 13.69 -17.28
N GLY A 77 1.15 14.10 -17.65
CA GLY A 77 1.52 15.50 -17.86
C GLY A 77 1.46 15.89 -19.34
N LEU A 78 1.79 17.15 -19.63
CA LEU A 78 1.87 17.67 -21.01
C LEU A 78 2.93 16.95 -21.85
N TYR A 79 4.06 16.58 -21.23
CA TYR A 79 5.24 16.05 -21.92
C TYR A 79 5.42 14.52 -21.79
N GLY A 80 4.53 13.84 -21.06
CA GLY A 80 4.75 12.43 -20.72
C GLY A 80 3.88 11.89 -19.60
N TYR A 81 4.30 10.74 -19.09
CA TYR A 81 3.65 10.01 -18.01
C TYR A 81 4.63 9.69 -16.88
N VAL A 82 4.11 9.71 -15.66
CA VAL A 82 4.74 9.09 -14.49
C VAL A 82 3.85 7.93 -14.07
N ALA A 83 4.40 6.73 -13.96
CA ALA A 83 3.66 5.54 -13.57
C ALA A 83 4.34 4.84 -12.40
N THR A 84 3.60 4.55 -11.32
CA THR A 84 4.12 3.90 -10.12
C THR A 84 3.41 2.57 -9.87
N TYR A 85 4.18 1.51 -9.69
CA TYR A 85 3.72 0.13 -9.49
C TYR A 85 4.25 -0.39 -8.16
N ALA A 86 3.46 -1.21 -7.45
CA ALA A 86 3.95 -1.92 -6.27
C ALA A 86 5.00 -2.97 -6.64
N ALA A 87 6.02 -3.13 -5.78
CA ALA A 87 7.07 -4.12 -5.91
C ALA A 87 7.23 -4.87 -4.57
N GLY A 88 6.29 -5.78 -4.31
CA GLY A 88 6.14 -6.39 -2.99
C GLY A 88 5.58 -5.41 -1.95
N PRO A 89 5.65 -5.73 -0.64
CA PRO A 89 5.15 -4.88 0.44
C PRO A 89 6.12 -3.73 0.78
N GLY A 90 7.42 -3.91 0.55
CA GLY A 90 8.48 -3.01 0.99
C GLY A 90 9.07 -2.08 -0.08
N ALA A 91 8.63 -2.16 -1.34
CA ALA A 91 9.18 -1.35 -2.42
C ALA A 91 8.17 -0.95 -3.49
N VAL A 92 8.57 0.05 -4.29
CA VAL A 92 7.81 0.65 -5.39
C VAL A 92 8.70 0.86 -6.60
N VAL A 93 8.14 0.76 -7.80
CA VAL A 93 8.84 1.06 -9.06
C VAL A 93 8.14 2.22 -9.74
N THR A 94 8.89 3.30 -10.02
CA THR A 94 8.38 4.50 -10.69
C THR A 94 9.04 4.68 -12.05
N LEU A 95 8.23 4.86 -13.08
CA LEU A 95 8.61 4.95 -14.48
C LEU A 95 8.28 6.32 -15.04
N LEU A 96 9.21 6.88 -15.83
CA LEU A 96 9.07 8.14 -16.54
C LEU A 96 9.04 7.83 -18.05
N ALA A 97 7.99 8.28 -18.73
CA ALA A 97 7.76 7.97 -20.14
C ALA A 97 7.36 9.19 -20.97
N GLN A 98 7.70 9.19 -22.26
CA GLN A 98 7.28 10.23 -23.21
C GLN A 98 5.77 10.20 -23.49
N ASP A 99 5.23 11.31 -23.97
CA ASP A 99 3.81 11.50 -24.35
C ASP A 99 3.25 10.44 -25.32
N ARG A 100 4.10 9.92 -26.21
CA ARG A 100 3.79 8.89 -27.21
C ARG A 100 4.05 7.45 -26.75
N VAL A 101 4.24 7.20 -25.45
CA VAL A 101 4.35 5.83 -24.92
C VAL A 101 3.06 5.05 -25.17
N ASN A 102 3.19 3.76 -25.52
CA ASN A 102 2.06 2.85 -25.50
C ASN A 102 1.74 2.51 -24.04
N VAL A 103 0.67 3.11 -23.50
CA VAL A 103 0.26 2.97 -22.09
C VAL A 103 -0.05 1.50 -21.73
N GLY A 104 -0.66 0.72 -22.63
CA GLY A 104 -0.90 -0.71 -22.39
C GLY A 104 0.39 -1.52 -22.19
N ARG A 105 1.42 -1.25 -23.01
CA ARG A 105 2.77 -1.82 -22.88
C ARG A 105 3.49 -1.32 -21.63
N LEU A 106 3.29 -0.06 -21.25
CA LEU A 106 3.83 0.52 -20.02
C LEU A 106 3.32 -0.22 -18.79
N HIS A 107 2.00 -0.46 -18.68
CA HIS A 107 1.43 -1.26 -17.60
C HIS A 107 1.87 -2.73 -17.64
N LEU A 108 1.91 -3.36 -18.82
CA LEU A 108 2.32 -4.76 -18.95
C LEU A 108 3.76 -4.98 -18.44
N GLU A 109 4.72 -4.19 -18.92
CA GLU A 109 6.11 -4.34 -18.53
C GLU A 109 6.41 -3.74 -17.15
N GLY A 110 5.70 -2.67 -16.75
CA GLY A 110 5.81 -2.06 -15.42
C GLY A 110 5.36 -3.00 -14.30
N ARG A 111 4.21 -3.67 -14.45
CA ARG A 111 3.75 -4.71 -13.50
C ARG A 111 4.72 -5.89 -13.44
N ARG A 112 5.25 -6.32 -14.59
CA ARG A 112 6.22 -7.43 -14.67
C ARG A 112 7.54 -7.08 -13.97
N ALA A 113 8.07 -5.88 -14.19
CA ALA A 113 9.27 -5.40 -13.53
C ALA A 113 9.04 -5.16 -12.03
N GLY A 114 7.88 -4.63 -11.63
CA GLY A 114 7.48 -4.47 -10.23
C GLY A 114 7.48 -5.80 -9.47
N ALA A 115 6.83 -6.83 -10.03
CA ALA A 115 6.88 -8.18 -9.46
C ALA A 115 8.31 -8.71 -9.32
N ARG A 116 9.14 -8.57 -10.37
CA ARG A 116 10.53 -9.05 -10.35
C ARG A 116 11.43 -8.28 -9.37
N ILE A 117 11.22 -6.98 -9.21
CA ILE A 117 11.94 -6.15 -8.25
C ILE A 117 11.50 -6.48 -6.82
N GLY A 118 10.21 -6.77 -6.60
CA GLY A 118 9.70 -7.30 -5.33
C GLY A 118 10.42 -8.58 -4.90
N GLU A 119 10.54 -9.56 -5.80
CA GLU A 119 11.31 -10.80 -5.56
C GLU A 119 12.77 -10.53 -5.14
N LEU A 120 13.42 -9.52 -5.73
CA LEU A 120 14.79 -9.14 -5.42
C LEU A 120 14.93 -8.43 -4.06
N VAL A 121 13.93 -7.61 -3.69
CA VAL A 121 13.88 -6.91 -2.38
C VAL A 121 13.56 -7.90 -1.26
N ASP A 122 12.55 -8.76 -1.45
CA ASP A 122 12.16 -9.78 -0.47
C ASP A 122 13.30 -10.78 -0.21
N ALA A 123 14.10 -11.12 -1.23
CA ALA A 123 15.29 -11.96 -1.09
C ALA A 123 16.39 -11.32 -0.22
N VAL A 124 16.48 -9.99 -0.14
CA VAL A 124 17.40 -9.30 0.79
C VAL A 124 16.82 -9.33 2.21
N ALA A 125 15.53 -8.98 2.36
CA ALA A 125 14.87 -8.97 3.65
C ALA A 125 14.87 -10.36 4.32
N ALA A 126 14.76 -11.44 3.54
CA ALA A 126 14.89 -12.81 4.04
C ALA A 126 16.34 -13.24 4.35
N ALA A 127 17.34 -12.58 3.74
CA ALA A 127 18.77 -12.85 3.97
C ALA A 127 19.35 -12.07 5.16
N GLU A 128 18.66 -11.04 5.64
CA GLU A 128 18.90 -10.37 6.93
C GLU A 128 17.89 -10.89 7.97
N PRO A 129 18.13 -12.06 8.61
CA PRO A 129 17.25 -12.56 9.65
C PRO A 129 17.31 -11.64 10.87
N THR A 130 16.35 -10.74 10.98
CA THR A 130 15.97 -10.09 12.24
C THR A 130 15.80 -11.18 13.30
N GLU A 131 16.43 -10.97 14.46
CA GLU A 131 16.52 -11.96 15.52
C GLU A 131 15.18 -12.59 15.87
N THR A 132 15.20 -13.92 16.07
CA THR A 132 14.04 -14.73 16.50
C THR A 132 13.23 -14.02 17.58
N PRO A 133 11.88 -13.91 17.46
CA PRO A 133 11.07 -13.32 18.52
C PRO A 133 11.25 -14.12 19.81
N VAL A 134 11.91 -13.54 20.81
CA VAL A 134 12.03 -14.15 22.14
C VAL A 134 10.62 -14.20 22.74
N LYS A 135 10.04 -15.39 22.68
CA LYS A 135 8.74 -15.74 23.24
C LYS A 135 8.77 -15.46 24.75
N ALA A 136 8.25 -14.31 25.15
CA ALA A 136 8.11 -13.95 26.57
C ALA A 136 7.35 -15.07 27.31
N PRO A 137 7.87 -15.57 28.45
CA PRO A 137 7.23 -16.68 29.15
C PRO A 137 5.89 -16.23 29.73
N ALA A 138 4.81 -16.84 29.24
CA ALA A 138 3.47 -16.60 29.74
C ALA A 138 3.37 -17.02 31.23
N LYS A 139 2.95 -16.09 32.09
CA LYS A 139 2.59 -16.42 33.49
C LYS A 139 1.39 -17.37 33.48
N PRO A 140 1.40 -18.49 34.23
CA PRO A 140 0.23 -19.37 34.30
C PRO A 140 -0.94 -18.67 34.99
N ALA A 141 -2.10 -18.63 34.33
CA ALA A 141 -3.35 -18.24 34.97
C ALA A 141 -3.85 -19.40 35.88
N PRO A 142 -4.24 -19.15 37.14
CA PRO A 142 -4.75 -20.20 38.01
C PRO A 142 -6.13 -20.70 37.56
N ALA A 143 -6.36 -22.01 37.74
CA ALA A 143 -7.52 -22.72 37.23
C ALA A 143 -8.84 -22.37 37.96
N ARG A 144 -9.96 -22.53 37.24
CA ARG A 144 -11.32 -22.37 37.76
C ARG A 144 -11.62 -23.28 38.95
N ALA A 145 -12.03 -22.71 40.08
CA ALA A 145 -12.83 -23.42 41.08
C ALA A 145 -14.31 -23.48 40.65
N ARG A 146 -14.99 -24.62 40.88
CA ARG A 146 -16.37 -24.87 40.43
C ARG A 146 -17.27 -25.34 41.59
N ALA A 147 -18.04 -24.43 42.17
CA ALA A 147 -19.15 -24.66 43.12
C ALA A 147 -19.91 -23.31 43.31
N ALA A 148 -21.18 -23.20 43.69
CA ALA A 148 -22.37 -24.06 43.60
C ALA A 148 -23.62 -23.13 43.72
N ARG A 149 -24.82 -23.53 43.26
CA ARG A 149 -26.08 -22.78 43.51
C ARG A 149 -26.64 -23.17 44.90
N PRO A 150 -27.12 -22.23 45.74
CA PRO A 150 -28.55 -21.79 45.78
C PRO A 150 -28.71 -20.24 46.02
N SER A 151 -29.89 -19.59 46.14
CA SER A 151 -31.26 -19.82 45.60
C SER A 151 -32.18 -18.60 45.83
N ARG A 152 -33.11 -18.34 44.90
CA ARG A 152 -34.49 -17.78 45.07
C ARG A 152 -34.73 -16.48 45.89
N ALA A 153 -35.17 -15.42 45.21
CA ALA A 153 -36.21 -14.47 45.67
C ALA A 153 -36.96 -13.83 44.47
N LYS A 154 -38.13 -13.20 44.71
CA LYS A 154 -39.13 -12.75 43.70
C LYS A 154 -39.23 -11.19 43.63
N PRO A 155 -40.21 -10.58 42.93
CA PRO A 155 -40.01 -9.70 41.78
C PRO A 155 -40.13 -8.18 42.10
N ALA A 156 -39.92 -7.34 41.09
CA ALA A 156 -40.43 -5.97 41.07
C ALA A 156 -41.03 -5.64 39.69
N ASP A 157 -42.29 -5.21 39.68
CA ASP A 157 -42.94 -4.59 38.52
C ASP A 157 -42.26 -3.24 38.22
N THR A 158 -42.06 -2.91 36.93
CA THR A 158 -42.34 -1.54 36.49
C THR A 158 -42.81 -1.50 35.04
N ARG A 159 -44.07 -1.09 34.89
CA ARG A 159 -44.75 -0.82 33.62
C ARG A 159 -44.26 0.52 33.07
N ALA A 160 -43.73 0.55 31.85
CA ALA A 160 -43.47 1.77 31.11
C ALA A 160 -44.05 1.67 29.69
N THR A 161 -44.93 2.61 29.36
CA THR A 161 -45.73 2.68 28.14
C THR A 161 -44.92 3.09 26.91
N ALA A 162 -45.17 2.43 25.78
CA ALA A 162 -44.77 2.96 24.47
C ALA A 162 -45.71 4.08 24.03
N VAL A 163 -45.14 5.18 23.51
CA VAL A 163 -45.86 6.25 22.79
C VAL A 163 -45.05 6.57 21.53
N ALA A 164 -45.73 6.66 20.40
CA ALA A 164 -45.11 6.87 19.09
C ALA A 164 -44.76 8.35 18.83
N PRO A 165 -43.73 8.64 18.01
CA PRO A 165 -43.51 9.98 17.48
C PRO A 165 -44.42 10.27 16.28
N THR A 166 -45.21 11.34 16.40
CA THR A 166 -46.00 11.92 15.30
C THR A 166 -45.10 12.49 14.21
N ALA A 167 -45.48 12.28 12.94
CA ALA A 167 -44.78 12.87 11.79
C ALA A 167 -44.91 14.40 11.76
N ALA A 168 -43.78 15.10 11.68
CA ALA A 168 -43.76 16.55 11.51
C ALA A 168 -44.12 16.93 10.07
N ARG A 169 -45.10 17.83 9.92
CA ARG A 169 -45.20 18.70 8.74
C ARG A 169 -44.61 20.06 9.11
N THR A 170 -43.72 20.59 8.30
CA THR A 170 -43.46 22.02 8.22
C THR A 170 -43.49 22.45 6.75
N THR A 171 -44.42 23.35 6.48
CA THR A 171 -44.52 24.13 5.25
C THR A 171 -43.39 25.17 5.20
N THR A 172 -42.94 25.50 4.00
CA THR A 172 -42.26 26.77 3.73
C THR A 172 -43.05 27.46 2.62
N GLU A 173 -43.69 28.57 2.97
CA GLU A 173 -44.23 29.55 2.02
C GLU A 173 -43.28 30.75 1.94
N SER A 174 -43.33 31.43 0.78
CA SER A 174 -42.76 32.76 0.47
C SER A 174 -41.23 32.89 0.45
#